data_AF-A0AA48XT50-F1
#
_entry.id   AF-A0AA48XT50-F1
#
_cell.length_a   1.000
_cell.length_b   1.000
_cell.length_c   1.000
_cell.angle_alpha   90.00
_cell.angle_beta   90.00
_cell.angle_gamma   90.00
#
_symmetry.space_group_name_H-M   'P 1'
#
loop_
_entity.id
_entity.type
_entity.pdbx_description
1 polymer ?
#
loop_
_entity_poly.entity_id
_entity_poly.type
_entity_poly.pdbx_seq_one_letter_code
_entity_poly.pdbx_strand_id
1 'polypeptide(L)'
;MACPLSGEPRSSGPGEEHPESGYEARAPSRPHPPVQHLQPACAGAGAAVMVEALDDAEGLFVAVERCPLCNTARRRLTCARCIQNGDFVYFDGRNPERYSEKLERLQKLKNEKENLQQSVIRAMDKKVEADQLKWKIMSCRMKIQQLKEAICTSNEEVKSGKELLLRSQEEGQRLQRRASRHQEKRDKIKRHNQRLGELLEKRSKELQGRLGALAEVRREHILELTTHIFNIQEEKHGSRDPADPAVAEYDLALTSSTVSELAEARRTTYHSGRWIWDDQNGETSISITGPHVTLPSNGDCSAYYSWVEEKSGNQGPELDHINPAHTISAALCYATQLVNILSHILDVNLPKKLCNSVFCGDNLTRYRFTRAVNKLNTNILHLCFSQHVDSELLHPHHTLRNIMFLVSPANKNLGRTGPFEVSADLEDSMEFVEPEEAGPVEESGDEVVTDEETDLGTDWETVPSPRFCDIPSQPMDLSQSGMQASQPVGNAGGMISSAAASVTSWFRAYTGQR
;
A
#
# COMPACT_ATOMS: atom_id res chain seq x y z
N MET A 1 46.66 11.99 -8.94
CA MET A 1 47.07 10.63 -9.35
C MET A 1 46.21 9.66 -8.55
N ALA A 2 45.52 8.65 -9.06
CA ALA A 2 45.16 8.23 -10.42
C ALA A 2 44.18 7.05 -10.21
N CYS A 3 43.02 7.04 -10.88
CA CYS A 3 42.27 5.79 -11.14
C CYS A 3 42.94 5.05 -12.32
N PRO A 4 42.63 3.76 -12.59
CA PRO A 4 41.48 3.41 -13.46
C PRO A 4 40.57 2.28 -12.90
N LEU A 5 39.25 2.28 -13.15
CA LEU A 5 38.47 1.59 -14.24
C LEU A 5 38.51 0.04 -14.13
N SER A 6 37.45 -0.75 -14.36
CA SER A 6 36.22 -0.66 -15.21
C SER A 6 35.14 -1.67 -14.71
N GLY A 7 33.86 -1.69 -15.12
CA GLY A 7 33.04 -0.81 -15.96
C GLY A 7 31.72 -1.49 -16.43
N GLU A 8 30.58 -0.79 -16.29
CA GLU A 8 29.34 -0.79 -17.12
C GLU A 8 28.56 -2.09 -17.51
N PRO A 9 27.27 -2.03 -17.98
CA PRO A 9 26.46 -0.85 -18.36
C PRO A 9 25.05 -0.72 -17.73
N ARG A 10 24.43 0.45 -17.95
CA ARG A 10 23.01 0.76 -17.70
C ARG A 10 22.12 0.47 -18.92
N SER A 11 20.84 0.19 -18.70
CA SER A 11 19.78 0.20 -19.73
C SER A 11 18.89 1.46 -19.64
N SER A 12 18.35 1.86 -20.79
CA SER A 12 17.64 3.13 -21.03
C SER A 12 16.15 3.10 -20.68
N GLY A 13 15.55 4.27 -20.44
CA GLY A 13 14.09 4.47 -20.32
C GLY A 13 13.33 4.40 -21.65
N PRO A 14 11.99 4.53 -21.61
CA PRO A 14 11.33 5.86 -21.68
C PRO A 14 10.24 6.01 -20.60
N GLY A 15 9.55 7.14 -20.37
CA GLY A 15 9.59 8.48 -20.97
C GLY A 15 8.25 9.18 -20.64
N GLU A 16 8.29 10.29 -19.90
CA GLU A 16 7.09 11.03 -19.48
C GLU A 16 6.63 12.02 -20.55
N GLU A 17 5.34 11.99 -20.94
CA GLU A 17 4.69 13.08 -21.68
C GLU A 17 3.27 13.34 -21.17
N HIS A 18 3.06 14.54 -20.61
CA HIS A 18 1.85 15.38 -20.65
C HIS A 18 2.13 16.63 -19.78
N PRO A 19 1.69 17.85 -20.16
CA PRO A 19 0.26 18.18 -20.08
C PRO A 19 -0.31 19.15 -21.15
N GLU A 20 -1.64 19.17 -21.18
CA GLU A 20 -2.56 20.29 -21.49
C GLU A 20 -2.26 21.32 -22.60
N SER A 21 -3.19 21.41 -23.57
CA SER A 21 -4.09 22.59 -23.69
C SER A 21 -5.20 22.33 -24.70
N GLY A 22 -6.33 23.02 -24.55
CA GLY A 22 -7.50 22.91 -25.44
C GLY A 22 -7.91 24.25 -26.06
N TYR A 23 -8.84 24.16 -27.02
CA TYR A 23 -9.45 25.27 -27.78
C TYR A 23 -8.48 25.94 -28.78
N GLU A 24 -8.82 26.22 -30.05
CA GLU A 24 -10.08 26.75 -30.59
C GLU A 24 -10.37 26.27 -32.04
N ALA A 25 -11.56 26.62 -32.55
CA ALA A 25 -11.96 26.41 -33.93
C ALA A 25 -12.33 27.72 -34.65
N ARG A 26 -12.03 27.75 -35.95
CA ARG A 26 -12.69 28.53 -37.03
C ARG A 26 -12.15 29.94 -37.36
N ALA A 27 -11.66 30.06 -38.60
CA ALA A 27 -11.34 31.28 -39.36
C ALA A 27 -12.64 32.02 -39.84
N PRO A 28 -12.65 33.14 -40.62
CA PRO A 28 -11.61 33.68 -41.53
C PRO A 28 -11.37 35.22 -41.48
N SER A 29 -10.35 35.81 -42.15
CA SER A 29 -10.46 36.33 -43.55
C SER A 29 -9.14 36.94 -44.10
N ARG A 30 -9.01 36.94 -45.44
CA ARG A 30 -7.95 37.57 -46.29
C ARG A 30 -7.92 39.11 -46.20
N PRO A 31 -6.83 39.85 -46.55
CA PRO A 31 -6.30 39.93 -47.93
C PRO A 31 -4.79 40.23 -48.16
N HIS A 32 -4.41 40.22 -49.45
CA HIS A 32 -3.15 40.68 -50.09
C HIS A 32 -3.54 41.45 -51.39
N PRO A 33 -2.65 42.17 -52.13
CA PRO A 33 -1.23 42.55 -51.91
C PRO A 33 -0.98 44.08 -52.10
N PRO A 34 0.29 44.57 -52.13
CA PRO A 34 0.65 45.89 -52.68
C PRO A 34 1.36 45.79 -54.06
N VAL A 35 1.18 46.80 -54.92
CA VAL A 35 1.96 47.02 -56.18
C VAL A 35 2.25 48.52 -56.36
N GLN A 36 3.36 48.85 -57.03
CA GLN A 36 3.96 50.19 -57.13
C GLN A 36 3.63 50.97 -58.43
N HIS A 37 4.08 52.23 -58.46
CA HIS A 37 4.02 53.23 -59.55
C HIS A 37 4.46 52.78 -60.96
N LEU A 38 3.93 53.47 -61.99
CA LEU A 38 4.70 54.34 -62.92
C LEU A 38 3.78 55.21 -63.82
N GLN A 39 4.33 56.26 -64.45
CA GLN A 39 3.62 57.27 -65.30
C GLN A 39 3.99 57.13 -66.82
N PRO A 40 3.96 58.15 -67.72
CA PRO A 40 2.91 58.24 -68.75
C PRO A 40 3.41 58.49 -70.21
N ALA A 41 2.46 58.62 -71.16
CA ALA A 41 2.69 59.14 -72.52
C ALA A 41 1.38 59.71 -73.14
N CYS A 42 1.39 60.22 -74.39
CA CYS A 42 1.71 61.61 -74.73
C CYS A 42 1.24 61.96 -76.18
N ALA A 43 1.02 63.26 -76.46
CA ALA A 43 0.67 63.85 -77.77
C ALA A 43 -0.68 63.42 -78.42
N GLY A 44 -1.30 64.19 -79.34
CA GLY A 44 -1.02 65.57 -79.80
C GLY A 44 -1.33 65.81 -81.29
N ALA A 45 -1.90 66.99 -81.62
CA ALA A 45 -2.17 67.51 -82.98
C ALA A 45 -3.18 66.74 -83.86
N GLY A 46 -3.80 67.31 -84.90
CA GLY A 46 -3.79 68.70 -85.40
C GLY A 46 -4.54 68.81 -86.75
N ALA A 47 -5.08 69.98 -87.09
CA ALA A 47 -5.79 70.21 -88.36
C ALA A 47 -4.93 71.02 -89.36
N ALA A 48 -5.15 70.80 -90.66
CA ALA A 48 -4.61 71.59 -91.78
C ALA A 48 -5.78 71.88 -92.76
N VAL A 49 -6.20 73.12 -92.99
CA VAL A 49 -5.59 74.20 -93.81
C VAL A 49 -5.75 73.95 -95.32
N MET A 50 -6.39 74.90 -96.02
CA MET A 50 -5.96 75.48 -97.31
C MET A 50 -6.95 76.60 -97.73
N VAL A 51 -6.44 77.65 -98.40
CA VAL A 51 -7.14 78.91 -98.70
C VAL A 51 -6.81 79.35 -100.14
N GLU A 52 -7.80 79.95 -100.83
CA GLU A 52 -7.67 80.68 -102.12
C GLU A 52 -7.25 79.85 -103.37
N ALA A 53 -7.43 80.30 -104.63
CA ALA A 53 -7.59 81.68 -105.12
C ALA A 53 -8.66 81.86 -106.24
N LEU A 54 -8.73 83.09 -106.77
CA LEU A 54 -9.66 83.61 -107.77
C LEU A 54 -8.99 83.78 -109.15
N ASP A 55 -9.73 84.44 -110.05
CA ASP A 55 -9.32 85.09 -111.31
C ASP A 55 -9.23 84.14 -112.56
N ASP A 56 -9.59 84.55 -113.79
CA ASP A 56 -9.93 85.91 -114.25
C ASP A 56 -10.96 85.97 -115.41
N ALA A 57 -11.29 87.23 -115.76
CA ALA A 57 -12.04 87.85 -116.87
C ALA A 57 -12.04 87.13 -118.26
N GLU A 58 -12.93 87.42 -119.22
CA GLU A 58 -13.35 88.74 -119.78
C GLU A 58 -14.77 88.73 -120.39
N GLY A 59 -15.38 89.92 -120.54
CA GLY A 59 -16.66 90.11 -121.25
C GLY A 59 -17.53 91.26 -120.73
N LEU A 60 -17.44 92.43 -121.38
CA LEU A 60 -18.25 93.66 -121.21
C LEU A 60 -18.44 94.27 -119.80
N PHE A 61 -17.96 95.50 -119.64
CA PHE A 61 -18.14 96.34 -118.46
C PHE A 61 -19.39 97.24 -118.57
N VAL A 62 -20.27 97.25 -117.55
CA VAL A 62 -20.82 98.46 -116.89
C VAL A 62 -21.20 98.07 -115.45
N ALA A 63 -21.06 98.99 -114.48
CA ALA A 63 -21.36 98.85 -113.05
C ALA A 63 -20.39 97.97 -112.24
N VAL A 64 -19.49 98.63 -111.51
CA VAL A 64 -18.60 98.01 -110.53
C VAL A 64 -19.28 98.04 -109.16
N GLU A 65 -19.91 96.93 -108.76
CA GLU A 65 -20.41 96.78 -107.40
C GLU A 65 -19.24 96.76 -106.40
N ARG A 66 -19.45 97.44 -105.26
CA ARG A 66 -18.47 97.52 -104.17
C ARG A 66 -18.92 96.61 -103.04
N CYS A 67 -17.99 95.85 -102.45
CA CYS A 67 -18.29 95.03 -101.29
C CYS A 67 -18.79 95.92 -100.12
N PRO A 68 -19.98 95.70 -99.54
CA PRO A 68 -20.55 96.60 -98.54
C PRO A 68 -19.82 96.57 -97.19
N LEU A 69 -18.93 95.57 -96.98
CA LEU A 69 -18.15 95.42 -95.74
C LEU A 69 -16.82 96.22 -95.75
N CYS A 70 -16.24 96.49 -96.93
CA CYS A 70 -14.96 97.19 -97.08
C CYS A 70 -14.91 98.21 -98.23
N ASN A 71 -16.06 98.47 -98.86
CA ASN A 71 -16.30 99.37 -99.99
C ASN A 71 -15.33 99.20 -101.20
N THR A 72 -14.67 98.04 -101.31
CA THR A 72 -13.71 97.74 -102.38
C THR A 72 -14.42 97.12 -103.58
N ALA A 73 -14.10 97.60 -104.77
CA ALA A 73 -14.62 97.16 -106.06
C ALA A 73 -14.23 95.71 -106.40
N ARG A 74 -15.19 94.75 -106.40
CA ARG A 74 -14.97 93.35 -106.83
C ARG A 74 -16.27 92.71 -107.34
N ARG A 75 -16.17 91.74 -108.27
CA ARG A 75 -17.30 91.06 -108.96
C ARG A 75 -18.27 90.26 -108.08
N ARG A 76 -18.08 90.18 -106.75
CA ARG A 76 -18.95 89.44 -105.84
C ARG A 76 -19.37 90.36 -104.70
N LEU A 77 -20.64 90.26 -104.33
CA LEU A 77 -21.32 91.06 -103.31
C LEU A 77 -20.51 91.19 -102.01
N THR A 78 -19.78 90.14 -101.59
CA THR A 78 -18.74 90.23 -100.56
C THR A 78 -17.42 89.62 -101.02
N CYS A 79 -16.29 90.22 -100.64
CA CYS A 79 -14.96 89.73 -101.02
C CYS A 79 -14.42 88.65 -100.07
N ALA A 80 -13.61 87.73 -100.59
CA ALA A 80 -13.05 86.60 -99.85
C ALA A 80 -12.26 87.04 -98.59
N ARG A 81 -11.48 88.14 -98.70
CA ARG A 81 -10.75 88.73 -97.58
C ARG A 81 -11.65 89.13 -96.40
N CYS A 82 -12.80 89.76 -96.64
CA CYS A 82 -13.74 90.09 -95.55
C CYS A 82 -14.39 88.84 -94.93
N ILE A 83 -14.57 87.78 -95.71
CA ILE A 83 -15.11 86.51 -95.19
C ILE A 83 -14.06 85.80 -94.33
N GLN A 84 -12.81 85.70 -94.79
CA GLN A 84 -11.70 85.10 -94.05
C GLN A 84 -11.35 85.88 -92.78
N ASN A 85 -11.37 87.22 -92.85
CA ASN A 85 -11.19 88.10 -91.69
C ASN A 85 -12.38 88.08 -90.72
N GLY A 86 -13.50 87.42 -91.05
CA GLY A 86 -14.70 87.41 -90.20
C GLY A 86 -15.44 88.75 -90.13
N ASP A 87 -15.24 89.66 -91.08
CA ASP A 87 -15.78 91.03 -91.09
C ASP A 87 -17.28 91.13 -91.41
N PHE A 88 -17.99 90.01 -91.43
CA PHE A 88 -19.42 89.94 -91.73
C PHE A 88 -20.28 89.86 -90.46
N VAL A 89 -21.51 90.34 -90.57
CA VAL A 89 -22.52 90.44 -89.50
C VAL A 89 -23.82 89.73 -89.91
N TYR A 90 -24.72 89.46 -88.97
CA TYR A 90 -26.05 88.94 -89.30
C TYR A 90 -26.92 90.03 -89.93
N PHE A 91 -27.55 89.71 -91.06
CA PHE A 91 -28.39 90.65 -91.83
C PHE A 91 -29.69 91.09 -91.12
N ASP A 92 -30.10 90.40 -90.06
CA ASP A 92 -31.35 90.70 -89.34
C ASP A 92 -31.24 91.87 -88.34
N GLY A 93 -30.06 92.49 -88.24
CA GLY A 93 -29.80 93.64 -87.37
C GLY A 93 -29.83 93.34 -85.87
N ARG A 94 -30.07 92.09 -85.46
CA ARG A 94 -30.22 91.72 -84.04
C ARG A 94 -28.88 91.64 -83.30
N ASN A 95 -27.77 91.48 -84.02
CA ASN A 95 -26.45 91.44 -83.43
C ASN A 95 -25.42 92.12 -84.36
N PRO A 96 -24.90 93.31 -84.01
CA PRO A 96 -23.97 94.07 -84.84
C PRO A 96 -22.50 93.60 -84.73
N GLU A 97 -22.18 92.67 -83.82
CA GLU A 97 -20.85 92.06 -83.70
C GLU A 97 -20.44 91.33 -84.99
N ARG A 98 -19.20 91.55 -85.43
CA ARG A 98 -18.55 90.80 -86.51
C ARG A 98 -18.27 89.35 -86.08
N TYR A 99 -18.18 88.44 -87.05
CA TYR A 99 -17.83 87.04 -86.75
C TYR A 99 -16.45 86.92 -86.06
N SER A 100 -15.47 87.75 -86.44
CA SER A 100 -14.17 87.84 -85.76
C SER A 100 -14.28 88.25 -84.29
N GLU A 101 -15.00 89.33 -83.99
CA GLU A 101 -15.28 89.80 -82.63
C GLU A 101 -15.96 88.70 -81.78
N LYS A 102 -16.92 87.97 -82.38
CA LYS A 102 -17.61 86.85 -81.74
C LYS A 102 -16.69 85.66 -81.47
N LEU A 103 -15.70 85.41 -82.35
CA LEU A 103 -14.69 84.35 -82.17
C LEU A 103 -13.67 84.73 -81.08
N GLU A 104 -13.19 85.97 -81.07
CA GLU A 104 -12.34 86.50 -80.00
C GLU A 104 -13.05 86.46 -78.65
N ARG A 105 -14.34 86.85 -78.60
CA ARG A 105 -15.18 86.76 -77.41
C ARG A 105 -15.35 85.31 -76.95
N LEU A 106 -15.54 84.36 -77.85
CA LEU A 106 -15.59 82.93 -77.52
C LEU A 106 -14.25 82.44 -76.96
N GLN A 107 -13.12 82.88 -77.52
CA GLN A 107 -11.79 82.50 -77.03
C GLN A 107 -11.49 83.12 -75.66
N LYS A 108 -11.88 84.38 -75.44
CA LYS A 108 -11.84 85.02 -74.12
C LYS A 108 -12.69 84.25 -73.10
N LEU A 109 -13.92 83.88 -73.44
CA LEU A 109 -14.81 83.09 -72.56
C LEU A 109 -14.25 81.67 -72.29
N LYS A 110 -13.56 81.04 -73.25
CA LYS A 110 -12.85 79.77 -73.02
C LYS A 110 -11.70 79.95 -72.02
N ASN A 111 -10.86 80.97 -72.19
CA ASN A 111 -9.77 81.28 -71.27
C ASN A 111 -10.30 81.63 -69.87
N GLU A 112 -11.38 82.40 -69.77
CA GLU A 112 -12.05 82.72 -68.50
C GLU A 112 -12.63 81.47 -67.82
N LYS A 113 -13.25 80.56 -68.60
CA LYS A 113 -13.71 79.25 -68.10
C LYS A 113 -12.54 78.42 -67.57
N GLU A 114 -11.43 78.30 -68.29
CA GLU A 114 -10.26 77.55 -67.86
C GLU A 114 -9.63 78.15 -66.60
N ASN A 115 -9.50 79.47 -66.54
CA ASN A 115 -9.02 80.19 -65.35
C ASN A 115 -9.93 79.95 -64.12
N LEU A 116 -11.26 79.98 -64.31
CA LEU A 116 -12.23 79.65 -63.26
C LEU A 116 -12.12 78.19 -62.83
N GLN A 117 -12.03 77.24 -63.76
CA GLN A 117 -11.85 75.81 -63.47
C GLN A 117 -10.57 75.56 -62.65
N GLN A 118 -9.44 76.14 -63.05
CA GLN A 118 -8.20 76.05 -62.28
C GLN A 118 -8.29 76.71 -60.90
N SER A 119 -9.03 77.82 -60.79
CA SER A 119 -9.26 78.49 -59.51
C SER A 119 -10.07 77.61 -58.55
N VAL A 120 -11.12 76.96 -59.06
CA VAL A 120 -11.94 76.00 -58.31
C VAL A 120 -11.11 74.78 -57.89
N ILE A 121 -10.30 74.20 -58.77
CA ILE A 121 -9.40 73.08 -58.45
C ILE A 121 -8.45 73.48 -57.30
N ARG A 122 -7.73 74.61 -57.42
CA ARG A 122 -6.83 75.12 -56.36
C ARG A 122 -7.55 75.40 -55.03
N ALA A 123 -8.82 75.77 -55.06
CA ALA A 123 -9.62 75.96 -53.85
C ALA A 123 -10.08 74.63 -53.24
N MET A 124 -10.40 73.64 -54.08
CA MET A 124 -10.72 72.26 -53.66
C MET A 124 -9.50 71.55 -53.08
N ASP A 125 -8.31 71.66 -53.68
CA ASP A 125 -7.08 71.06 -53.18
C ASP A 125 -6.80 71.50 -51.73
N LYS A 126 -6.95 72.81 -51.44
CA LYS A 126 -6.81 73.36 -50.08
C LYS A 126 -7.84 72.79 -49.10
N LYS A 127 -9.06 72.46 -49.56
CA LYS A 127 -10.09 71.80 -48.73
C LYS A 127 -9.74 70.33 -48.49
N VAL A 128 -9.32 69.62 -49.53
CA VAL A 128 -8.88 68.21 -49.46
C VAL A 128 -7.70 68.07 -48.48
N GLU A 129 -6.68 68.92 -48.57
CA GLU A 129 -5.56 68.92 -47.61
C GLU A 129 -6.01 69.22 -46.17
N ALA A 130 -6.88 70.22 -45.98
CA ALA A 130 -7.42 70.53 -44.66
C ALA A 130 -8.23 69.36 -44.06
N ASP A 131 -9.00 68.65 -44.89
CA ASP A 131 -9.78 67.48 -44.44
C ASP A 131 -8.89 66.25 -44.20
N GLN A 132 -7.84 66.01 -45.01
CA GLN A 132 -6.80 65.02 -44.70
C GLN A 132 -6.14 65.29 -43.35
N LEU A 133 -5.83 66.56 -43.05
CA LEU A 133 -5.27 66.97 -41.75
C LEU A 133 -6.26 66.71 -40.60
N LYS A 134 -7.56 66.99 -40.78
CA LYS A 134 -8.59 66.61 -39.79
C LYS A 134 -8.64 65.10 -39.56
N TRP A 135 -8.62 64.29 -40.62
CA TRP A 135 -8.61 62.82 -40.51
C TRP A 135 -7.36 62.31 -39.78
N LYS A 136 -6.17 62.86 -40.07
CA LYS A 136 -4.92 62.56 -39.36
C LYS A 136 -5.03 62.94 -37.86
N ILE A 137 -5.60 64.10 -37.54
CA ILE A 137 -5.83 64.54 -36.14
C ILE A 137 -6.83 63.61 -35.43
N MET A 138 -7.93 63.23 -36.07
CA MET A 138 -8.94 62.33 -35.49
C MET A 138 -8.39 60.92 -35.27
N SER A 139 -7.63 60.39 -36.23
CA SER A 139 -6.93 59.10 -36.09
C SER A 139 -5.93 59.15 -34.92
N CYS A 140 -5.13 60.22 -34.81
CA CYS A 140 -4.20 60.42 -33.70
C CYS A 140 -4.92 60.51 -32.35
N ARG A 141 -6.03 61.27 -32.25
CA ARG A 141 -6.86 61.35 -31.05
C ARG A 141 -7.42 60.00 -30.62
N MET A 142 -7.94 59.22 -31.57
CA MET A 142 -8.44 57.87 -31.31
C MET A 142 -7.32 56.94 -30.79
N LYS A 143 -6.14 56.98 -31.42
CA LYS A 143 -4.98 56.20 -30.98
C LYS A 143 -4.50 56.60 -29.58
N ILE A 144 -4.51 57.89 -29.25
CA ILE A 144 -4.20 58.39 -27.88
C ILE A 144 -5.22 57.84 -26.87
N GLN A 145 -6.50 57.79 -27.21
CA GLN A 145 -7.54 57.27 -26.32
C GLN A 145 -7.35 55.76 -26.07
N GLN A 146 -7.15 54.97 -27.13
CA GLN A 146 -6.86 53.53 -27.04
C GLN A 146 -5.61 53.24 -26.19
N LEU A 147 -4.55 54.04 -26.34
CA LEU A 147 -3.33 53.90 -25.53
C LEU A 147 -3.57 54.22 -24.05
N LYS A 148 -4.40 55.23 -23.73
CA LYS A 148 -4.79 55.53 -22.34
C LYS A 148 -5.59 54.40 -21.70
N GLU A 149 -6.53 53.81 -22.44
CA GLU A 149 -7.32 52.68 -21.99
C GLU A 149 -6.43 51.46 -21.71
N ALA A 150 -5.55 51.10 -22.66
CA ALA A 150 -4.57 50.02 -22.47
C ALA A 150 -3.64 50.24 -21.26
N ILE A 151 -3.19 51.49 -21.03
CA ILE A 151 -2.40 51.86 -19.84
C ILE A 151 -3.24 51.72 -18.56
N CYS A 152 -4.53 52.04 -18.58
CA CYS A 152 -5.41 51.90 -17.42
C CYS A 152 -5.59 50.42 -17.06
N THR A 153 -5.97 49.59 -18.01
CA THR A 153 -6.14 48.13 -17.84
C THR A 153 -4.86 47.49 -17.32
N SER A 154 -3.71 47.77 -17.95
CA SER A 154 -2.42 47.22 -17.52
C SER A 154 -2.03 47.65 -16.10
N ASN A 155 -2.36 48.89 -15.69
CA ASN A 155 -2.12 49.33 -14.31
C ASN A 155 -3.05 48.64 -13.29
N GLU A 156 -4.28 48.29 -13.67
CA GLU A 156 -5.21 47.53 -12.83
C GLU A 156 -4.77 46.06 -12.68
N GLU A 157 -4.34 45.43 -13.78
CA GLU A 157 -3.73 44.10 -13.78
C GLU A 157 -2.49 44.05 -12.88
N VAL A 158 -1.59 45.04 -12.97
CA VAL A 158 -0.39 45.13 -12.12
C VAL A 158 -0.74 45.33 -10.64
N LYS A 159 -1.82 46.06 -10.31
CA LYS A 159 -2.29 46.18 -8.92
C LYS A 159 -2.83 44.85 -8.40
N SER A 160 -3.73 44.22 -9.16
CA SER A 160 -4.31 42.91 -8.83
C SER A 160 -3.23 41.84 -8.64
N GLY A 161 -2.25 41.78 -9.55
CA GLY A 161 -1.10 40.87 -9.46
C GLY A 161 -0.23 41.10 -8.21
N LYS A 162 -0.04 42.36 -7.78
CA LYS A 162 0.69 42.68 -6.54
C LYS A 162 -0.09 42.24 -5.29
N GLU A 163 -1.40 42.42 -5.26
CA GLU A 163 -2.24 41.96 -4.15
C GLU A 163 -2.25 40.43 -4.04
N LEU A 164 -2.35 39.72 -5.17
CA LEU A 164 -2.25 38.25 -5.22
C LEU A 164 -0.87 37.75 -4.75
N LEU A 165 0.22 38.41 -5.18
CA LEU A 165 1.57 38.08 -4.74
C LEU A 165 1.75 38.23 -3.23
N LEU A 166 1.25 39.33 -2.64
CA LEU A 166 1.30 39.55 -1.19
C LEU A 166 0.52 38.47 -0.42
N ARG A 167 -0.71 38.15 -0.84
CA ARG A 167 -1.51 37.08 -0.21
C ARG A 167 -0.81 35.72 -0.30
N SER A 168 -0.22 35.39 -1.45
CA SER A 168 0.54 34.16 -1.65
C SER A 168 1.78 34.11 -0.74
N GLN A 169 2.48 35.24 -0.58
CA GLN A 169 3.64 35.35 0.32
C GLN A 169 3.25 35.16 1.80
N GLU A 170 2.16 35.80 2.25
CA GLU A 170 1.63 35.63 3.61
C GLU A 170 1.21 34.19 3.89
N GLU A 171 0.56 33.54 2.93
CA GLU A 171 0.18 32.14 3.02
C GLU A 171 1.40 31.20 3.05
N GLY A 172 2.40 31.45 2.20
CA GLY A 172 3.69 30.74 2.24
C GLY A 172 4.37 30.85 3.60
N GLN A 173 4.43 32.05 4.19
CA GLN A 173 4.96 32.27 5.54
C GLN A 173 4.10 31.58 6.63
N ARG A 174 2.78 31.50 6.45
CA ARG A 174 1.86 30.78 7.36
C ARG A 174 2.12 29.27 7.31
N LEU A 175 2.28 28.72 6.11
CA LEU A 175 2.58 27.30 5.87
C LEU A 175 3.97 26.94 6.40
N GLN A 176 4.99 27.76 6.15
CA GLN A 176 6.36 27.53 6.67
C GLN A 176 6.40 27.48 8.21
N ARG A 177 5.68 28.40 8.87
CA ARG A 177 5.53 28.38 10.35
C ARG A 177 4.78 27.12 10.83
N ARG A 178 3.83 26.59 10.05
CA ARG A 178 3.13 25.32 10.37
C ARG A 178 4.04 24.12 10.17
N ALA A 179 4.82 24.08 9.10
CA ALA A 179 5.81 23.04 8.81
C ALA A 179 6.87 22.94 9.91
N SER A 180 7.39 24.08 10.38
CA SER A 180 8.37 24.13 11.50
C SER A 180 7.81 23.49 12.78
N ARG A 181 6.58 23.87 13.19
CA ARG A 181 5.92 23.26 14.37
C ARG A 181 5.65 21.77 14.21
N HIS A 182 5.31 21.32 13.00
CA HIS A 182 5.13 19.90 12.71
C HIS A 182 6.45 19.14 12.74
N GLN A 183 7.54 19.73 12.27
CA GLN A 183 8.87 19.16 12.35
C GLN A 183 9.32 18.99 13.80
N GLU A 184 9.17 20.01 14.65
CA GLU A 184 9.43 19.90 16.09
C GLU A 184 8.61 18.79 16.77
N LYS A 185 7.34 18.61 16.37
CA LYS A 185 6.49 17.50 16.85
C LYS A 185 7.03 16.14 16.41
N ARG A 186 7.42 15.98 15.14
CA ARG A 186 8.07 14.76 14.63
C ARG A 186 9.35 14.45 15.41
N ASP A 187 10.17 15.44 15.68
CA ASP A 187 11.44 15.28 16.40
C ASP A 187 11.23 15.01 17.91
N LYS A 188 10.13 15.46 18.51
CA LYS A 188 9.70 15.05 19.86
C LYS A 188 9.23 13.59 19.87
N ILE A 189 8.39 13.19 18.90
CA ILE A 189 7.89 11.80 18.77
C ILE A 189 9.06 10.84 18.51
N LYS A 190 9.96 11.16 17.58
CA LYS A 190 11.15 10.34 17.27
C LYS A 190 12.00 10.09 18.52
N ARG A 191 12.28 11.13 19.31
CA ARG A 191 13.02 11.02 20.58
C ARG A 191 12.26 10.21 21.65
N HIS A 192 10.93 10.30 21.69
CA HIS A 192 10.13 9.50 22.60
C HIS A 192 10.17 8.01 22.22
N ASN A 193 9.95 7.69 20.95
CA ASN A 193 9.99 6.31 20.44
C ASN A 193 11.39 5.69 20.62
N GLN A 194 12.47 6.47 20.40
CA GLN A 194 13.82 5.99 20.67
C GLN A 194 14.01 5.60 22.15
N ARG A 195 13.60 6.47 23.09
CA ARG A 195 13.66 6.16 24.54
C ARG A 195 12.82 4.94 24.92
N LEU A 196 11.65 4.76 24.30
CA LEU A 196 10.83 3.56 24.50
C LEU A 196 11.54 2.30 24.00
N GLY A 197 12.20 2.36 22.82
CA GLY A 197 13.02 1.26 22.30
C GLY A 197 14.17 0.91 23.25
N GLU A 198 14.94 1.91 23.70
CA GLU A 198 16.03 1.74 24.67
C GLU A 198 15.55 1.13 26.01
N LEU A 199 14.35 1.52 26.48
CA LEU A 199 13.72 0.94 27.68
C LEU A 199 13.25 -0.50 27.46
N LEU A 200 12.64 -0.81 26.32
CA LEU A 200 12.20 -2.17 25.96
C LEU A 200 13.39 -3.12 25.82
N GLU A 201 14.46 -2.72 25.13
CA GLU A 201 15.70 -3.50 25.07
C GLU A 201 16.30 -3.74 26.45
N LYS A 202 16.34 -2.72 27.32
CA LYS A 202 16.85 -2.87 28.68
C LYS A 202 16.02 -3.86 29.48
N ARG A 203 14.68 -3.78 29.41
CA ARG A 203 13.77 -4.70 30.10
C ARG A 203 13.82 -6.12 29.53
N SER A 204 13.96 -6.28 28.22
CA SER A 204 14.15 -7.58 27.57
C SER A 204 15.46 -8.25 28.03
N LYS A 205 16.58 -7.50 28.05
CA LYS A 205 17.87 -8.00 28.58
C LYS A 205 17.79 -8.34 30.08
N GLU A 206 17.10 -7.53 30.88
CA GLU A 206 16.86 -7.81 32.30
C GLU A 206 16.01 -9.08 32.50
N LEU A 207 14.94 -9.25 31.73
CA LEU A 207 14.08 -10.44 31.77
C LEU A 207 14.86 -11.70 31.36
N GLN A 208 15.61 -11.65 30.25
CA GLN A 208 16.42 -12.77 29.79
C GLN A 208 17.47 -13.18 30.83
N GLY A 209 18.11 -12.21 31.49
CA GLY A 209 19.05 -12.49 32.59
C GLY A 209 18.39 -13.15 33.79
N ARG A 210 17.18 -12.70 34.18
CA ARG A 210 16.40 -13.33 35.25
C ARG A 210 15.92 -14.74 34.91
N LEU A 211 15.47 -14.96 33.67
CA LEU A 211 15.05 -16.29 33.19
C LEU A 211 16.24 -17.26 33.12
N GLY A 212 17.42 -16.79 32.71
CA GLY A 212 18.66 -17.59 32.76
C GLY A 212 19.04 -17.97 34.19
N ALA A 213 19.01 -17.03 35.13
CA ALA A 213 19.28 -17.32 36.54
C ALA A 213 18.25 -18.29 37.16
N LEU A 214 16.96 -18.16 36.80
CA LEU A 214 15.92 -19.09 37.22
C LEU A 214 16.13 -20.50 36.63
N ALA A 215 16.54 -20.60 35.37
CA ALA A 215 16.83 -21.87 34.73
C ALA A 215 17.98 -22.62 35.43
N GLU A 216 19.05 -21.92 35.82
CA GLU A 216 20.16 -22.54 36.55
C GLU A 216 19.76 -23.01 37.95
N VAL A 217 18.97 -22.22 38.70
CA VAL A 217 18.43 -22.67 40.01
C VAL A 217 17.51 -23.88 39.87
N ARG A 218 16.67 -23.92 38.82
CA ARG A 218 15.84 -25.09 38.51
C ARG A 218 16.68 -26.31 38.15
N ARG A 219 17.71 -26.14 37.31
CA ARG A 219 18.66 -27.20 36.93
C ARG A 219 19.35 -27.77 38.16
N GLU A 220 19.91 -26.92 39.02
CA GLU A 220 20.58 -27.31 40.26
C GLU A 220 19.66 -28.15 41.16
N HIS A 221 18.46 -27.63 41.46
CA HIS A 221 17.49 -28.35 42.29
C HIS A 221 17.01 -29.67 41.66
N ILE A 222 16.84 -29.75 40.33
CA ILE A 222 16.49 -30.99 39.64
C ILE A 222 17.63 -32.02 39.72
N LEU A 223 18.89 -31.58 39.56
CA LEU A 223 20.05 -32.46 39.68
C LEU A 223 20.26 -32.95 41.12
N GLU A 224 20.04 -32.10 42.14
CA GLU A 224 20.04 -32.54 43.55
C GLU A 224 18.94 -33.58 43.81
N LEU A 225 17.72 -33.31 43.32
CA LEU A 225 16.56 -34.19 43.46
C LEU A 225 16.80 -35.57 42.84
N THR A 226 17.35 -35.63 41.62
CA THR A 226 17.65 -36.89 40.93
C THR A 226 18.96 -37.54 41.36
N THR A 227 19.87 -36.83 42.03
CA THR A 227 21.08 -37.45 42.61
C THR A 227 20.81 -38.06 43.99
N HIS A 228 19.97 -37.42 44.81
CA HIS A 228 19.83 -37.76 46.23
C HIS A 228 18.51 -38.42 46.64
N ILE A 229 17.42 -38.20 45.90
CA ILE A 229 16.09 -38.74 46.23
C ILE A 229 15.66 -39.75 45.18
N PHE A 230 15.62 -39.33 43.91
CA PHE A 230 15.24 -40.17 42.78
C PHE A 230 16.46 -40.54 41.94
N ASN A 231 17.42 -41.26 42.55
CA ASN A 231 18.59 -41.78 41.84
C ASN A 231 18.15 -42.73 40.71
N ILE A 232 18.38 -42.33 39.45
CA ILE A 232 18.06 -43.14 38.26
C ILE A 232 19.34 -43.73 37.67
N GLN A 233 19.43 -45.06 37.60
CA GLN A 233 20.63 -45.76 37.10
C GLN A 233 20.27 -46.83 36.07
N GLU A 234 21.14 -47.02 35.08
CA GLU A 234 21.01 -48.07 34.06
C GLU A 234 21.76 -49.32 34.54
N GLU A 235 21.01 -50.34 34.92
CA GLU A 235 21.50 -51.62 35.42
C GLU A 235 21.55 -52.63 34.27
N LYS A 236 22.78 -53.01 33.88
CA LYS A 236 23.00 -54.10 32.93
C LYS A 236 23.01 -55.42 33.70
N HIS A 237 21.99 -56.26 33.49
CA HIS A 237 21.91 -57.60 34.07
C HIS A 237 22.83 -58.59 33.34
N GLY A 238 24.14 -58.30 33.36
CA GLY A 238 25.18 -59.12 32.74
C GLY A 238 25.42 -60.42 33.49
N SER A 239 24.58 -61.43 33.27
CA SER A 239 24.86 -62.82 33.62
C SER A 239 25.91 -63.41 32.66
N ARG A 240 27.13 -62.88 32.67
CA ARG A 240 28.26 -63.42 31.92
C ARG A 240 29.26 -64.06 32.88
N ASP A 241 29.33 -65.38 32.80
CA ASP A 241 30.34 -66.19 33.49
C ASP A 241 31.76 -65.67 33.10
N PRO A 242 32.74 -65.51 34.03
CA PRO A 242 34.00 -64.81 33.75
C PRO A 242 34.98 -65.52 32.78
N ALA A 243 34.51 -66.55 32.04
CA ALA A 243 35.34 -67.56 31.40
C ALA A 243 35.05 -67.78 29.91
N ASP A 244 34.67 -66.74 29.15
CA ASP A 244 34.68 -66.81 27.68
C ASP A 244 35.18 -65.53 26.97
N PRO A 245 36.51 -65.43 26.72
CA PRO A 245 37.15 -64.32 26.03
C PRO A 245 37.38 -64.60 24.53
N ALA A 246 36.35 -64.98 23.78
CA ALA A 246 36.52 -65.42 22.37
C ALA A 246 35.46 -64.94 21.34
N VAL A 247 34.68 -63.87 21.60
CA VAL A 247 33.65 -63.39 20.64
C VAL A 247 33.57 -61.85 20.52
N ALA A 248 34.71 -61.16 20.40
CA ALA A 248 34.75 -59.69 20.32
C ALA A 248 35.43 -59.10 19.06
N GLU A 249 35.97 -59.91 18.15
CA GLU A 249 36.87 -59.41 17.08
C GLU A 249 36.55 -59.85 15.64
N TYR A 250 35.40 -60.49 15.37
CA TYR A 250 35.12 -61.06 14.04
C TYR A 250 33.79 -60.70 13.36
N ASP A 251 33.08 -59.65 13.78
CA ASP A 251 31.81 -59.23 13.15
C ASP A 251 31.83 -57.80 12.57
N LEU A 252 32.99 -57.36 12.05
CA LEU A 252 33.16 -56.07 11.36
C LEU A 252 33.30 -56.21 9.82
N ALA A 253 32.88 -57.34 9.25
CA ALA A 253 33.19 -57.70 7.85
C ALA A 253 32.00 -58.24 7.02
N LEU A 254 30.77 -58.22 7.54
CA LEU A 254 29.59 -58.79 6.85
C LEU A 254 28.31 -57.93 6.94
N THR A 255 28.47 -56.62 6.78
CA THR A 255 27.34 -55.67 6.64
C THR A 255 26.64 -55.80 5.27
N SER A 256 25.89 -56.88 5.08
CA SER A 256 24.86 -56.95 4.02
C SER A 256 23.59 -56.26 4.50
N SER A 257 22.90 -55.51 3.63
CA SER A 257 21.61 -54.87 3.93
C SER A 257 20.62 -55.86 4.56
N THR A 258 20.49 -57.03 3.94
CA THR A 258 19.65 -58.13 4.43
C THR A 258 20.08 -58.74 5.77
N VAL A 259 21.37 -58.67 6.15
CA VAL A 259 21.81 -59.13 7.48
C VAL A 259 21.49 -58.07 8.53
N SER A 260 21.59 -56.79 8.19
CA SER A 260 21.13 -55.70 9.06
C SER A 260 19.62 -55.75 9.24
N GLU A 261 18.84 -55.90 8.16
CA GLU A 261 17.38 -56.05 8.17
C GLU A 261 16.92 -57.32 8.91
N LEU A 262 17.66 -58.44 8.81
CA LEU A 262 17.35 -59.65 9.58
C LEU A 262 17.74 -59.53 11.05
N ALA A 263 18.81 -58.80 11.39
CA ALA A 263 19.14 -58.46 12.77
C ALA A 263 18.12 -57.47 13.36
N GLU A 264 17.59 -56.56 12.55
CA GLU A 264 16.48 -55.66 12.86
C GLU A 264 15.17 -56.43 13.12
N ALA A 265 14.77 -57.30 12.20
CA ALA A 265 13.59 -58.15 12.35
C ALA A 265 13.68 -59.16 13.52
N ARG A 266 14.90 -59.57 13.91
CA ARG A 266 15.13 -60.38 15.13
C ARG A 266 15.11 -59.56 16.43
N ARG A 267 15.27 -58.23 16.34
CA ARG A 267 15.08 -57.29 17.47
C ARG A 267 13.62 -56.86 17.62
N THR A 268 12.77 -57.04 16.61
CA THR A 268 11.32 -56.80 16.73
C THR A 268 10.58 -58.06 17.19
N THR A 269 10.13 -58.09 18.45
CA THR A 269 9.27 -59.19 18.97
C THR A 269 7.82 -58.72 19.09
N TYR A 270 6.88 -59.52 18.56
CA TYR A 270 5.45 -59.24 18.72
C TYR A 270 4.93 -59.94 19.97
N HIS A 271 4.60 -59.17 21.01
CA HIS A 271 4.09 -59.69 22.28
C HIS A 271 2.78 -58.98 22.68
N SER A 272 1.78 -59.75 23.08
CA SER A 272 0.46 -59.25 23.56
C SER A 272 -0.19 -58.15 22.70
N GLY A 273 -0.08 -58.24 21.37
CA GLY A 273 -0.70 -57.28 20.45
C GLY A 273 0.18 -56.11 19.98
N ARG A 274 1.43 -56.02 20.45
CA ARG A 274 2.35 -54.90 20.12
C ARG A 274 3.70 -55.42 19.61
N TRP A 275 4.26 -54.72 18.63
CA TRP A 275 5.66 -54.87 18.22
C TRP A 275 6.58 -54.13 19.20
N ILE A 276 7.49 -54.85 19.85
CA ILE A 276 8.48 -54.33 20.78
C ILE A 276 9.85 -54.41 20.10
N TRP A 277 10.58 -53.30 20.11
CA TRP A 277 11.96 -53.24 19.66
C TRP A 277 12.91 -53.50 20.82
N ASP A 278 13.77 -54.49 20.66
CA ASP A 278 14.72 -54.95 21.65
C ASP A 278 16.14 -54.55 21.23
N ASP A 279 16.60 -53.39 21.72
CA ASP A 279 17.91 -52.83 21.37
C ASP A 279 19.08 -53.51 22.13
N GLN A 280 18.77 -54.30 23.18
CA GLN A 280 19.72 -55.08 23.99
C GLN A 280 19.02 -56.23 24.78
N ASN A 281 18.52 -57.26 24.07
CA ASN A 281 18.22 -58.59 24.61
C ASN A 281 17.26 -58.68 25.83
N GLY A 282 16.50 -57.63 26.15
CA GLY A 282 15.71 -57.52 27.38
C GLY A 282 16.54 -57.42 28.69
N GLU A 283 17.88 -57.34 28.61
CA GLU A 283 18.79 -57.43 29.78
C GLU A 283 19.12 -56.07 30.44
N THR A 284 18.57 -54.97 29.92
CA THR A 284 18.82 -53.62 30.45
C THR A 284 17.62 -53.09 31.21
N SER A 285 17.76 -52.96 32.53
CA SER A 285 16.74 -52.41 33.43
C SER A 285 17.19 -51.06 33.95
N ILE A 286 16.27 -50.11 34.11
CA ILE A 286 16.55 -48.81 34.72
C ILE A 286 15.96 -48.82 36.13
N SER A 287 16.79 -48.60 37.14
CA SER A 287 16.36 -48.46 38.54
C SER A 287 16.04 -47.01 38.88
N ILE A 288 15.10 -46.81 39.80
CA ILE A 288 14.74 -45.49 40.36
C ILE A 288 14.66 -45.59 41.89
N THR A 289 15.34 -44.69 42.59
CA THR A 289 15.44 -44.65 44.07
C THR A 289 16.25 -45.81 44.69
N GLY A 290 16.30 -46.99 44.08
CA GLY A 290 17.17 -48.10 44.48
C GLY A 290 17.07 -49.36 43.61
N PRO A 291 17.99 -50.33 43.77
CA PRO A 291 18.18 -51.47 42.85
C PRO A 291 17.07 -52.54 42.87
N HIS A 292 16.06 -52.39 43.73
CA HIS A 292 14.89 -53.28 43.79
C HIS A 292 13.62 -52.62 43.23
N VAL A 293 13.76 -51.46 42.58
CA VAL A 293 12.68 -50.65 42.03
C VAL A 293 13.04 -50.33 40.59
N THR A 294 12.79 -51.27 39.70
CA THR A 294 13.30 -51.27 38.33
C THR A 294 12.18 -51.35 37.30
N LEU A 295 12.45 -50.81 36.12
CA LEU A 295 11.60 -50.92 34.92
C LEU A 295 12.48 -51.29 33.72
N PRO A 296 12.05 -52.18 32.83
CA PRO A 296 12.78 -52.45 31.58
C PRO A 296 13.01 -51.16 30.76
N SER A 297 14.20 -51.01 30.17
CA SER A 297 14.58 -49.79 29.43
C SER A 297 13.65 -49.50 28.24
N ASN A 298 13.18 -50.56 27.59
CA ASN A 298 12.24 -50.56 26.47
C ASN A 298 10.76 -50.31 26.87
N GLY A 299 10.48 -50.19 28.18
CA GLY A 299 9.12 -49.98 28.69
C GLY A 299 8.22 -51.22 28.66
N ASP A 300 8.75 -52.42 28.39
CA ASP A 300 7.94 -53.63 28.46
C ASP A 300 7.46 -53.90 29.89
N CYS A 301 6.15 -54.02 30.05
CA CYS A 301 5.48 -54.34 31.30
C CYS A 301 4.84 -55.74 31.27
N SER A 302 5.22 -56.61 30.33
CA SER A 302 4.75 -58.00 30.19
C SER A 302 4.73 -58.75 31.52
N ALA A 303 5.81 -58.68 32.29
CA ALA A 303 5.97 -59.31 33.60
C ALA A 303 4.94 -58.85 34.66
N TYR A 304 4.42 -57.61 34.56
CA TYR A 304 3.30 -57.17 35.40
C TYR A 304 2.02 -57.90 35.00
N TYR A 305 1.69 -57.96 33.71
CA TYR A 305 0.46 -58.60 33.25
C TYR A 305 0.44 -60.10 33.52
N SER A 306 1.53 -60.82 33.20
CA SER A 306 1.63 -62.26 33.44
C SER A 306 1.41 -62.62 34.91
N TRP A 307 1.96 -61.83 35.84
CA TRP A 307 1.76 -62.07 37.27
C TRP A 307 0.34 -61.73 37.75
N VAL A 308 -0.27 -60.65 37.24
CA VAL A 308 -1.65 -60.30 37.58
C VAL A 308 -2.63 -61.37 37.08
N GLU A 309 -2.43 -61.89 35.87
CA GLU A 309 -3.24 -62.97 35.27
C GLU A 309 -3.05 -64.31 36.01
N GLU A 310 -1.82 -64.64 36.43
CA GLU A 310 -1.52 -65.86 37.20
C GLU A 310 -2.13 -65.83 38.61
N LYS A 311 -2.09 -64.67 39.30
CA LYS A 311 -2.69 -64.48 40.62
C LYS A 311 -4.22 -64.61 40.64
N SER A 312 -4.91 -64.31 39.53
CA SER A 312 -6.34 -64.62 39.39
C SER A 312 -6.65 -66.12 39.31
N GLY A 313 -5.66 -66.97 39.00
CA GLY A 313 -5.85 -68.41 38.82
C GLY A 313 -5.59 -69.27 40.06
N ASN A 314 -4.59 -68.95 40.89
CA ASN A 314 -4.14 -69.82 41.98
C ASN A 314 -3.72 -69.07 43.26
N GLN A 315 -4.23 -69.52 44.42
CA GLN A 315 -3.63 -69.21 45.73
C GLN A 315 -2.51 -70.21 46.04
N GLY A 316 -1.32 -69.97 45.48
CA GLY A 316 -0.10 -70.73 45.78
C GLY A 316 0.62 -70.21 47.05
N PRO A 317 1.48 -71.03 47.69
CA PRO A 317 2.22 -70.61 48.88
C PRO A 317 3.29 -69.57 48.55
N GLU A 318 3.40 -68.58 49.41
CA GLU A 318 4.34 -67.46 49.35
C GLU A 318 5.79 -67.94 49.46
N LEU A 319 6.59 -67.75 48.40
CA LEU A 319 8.05 -67.92 48.40
C LEU A 319 8.72 -66.54 48.27
N ASP A 320 9.89 -66.38 48.90
CA ASP A 320 10.67 -65.13 49.05
C ASP A 320 11.29 -64.58 47.74
N HIS A 321 10.53 -64.53 46.65
CA HIS A 321 10.93 -63.92 45.39
C HIS A 321 10.22 -62.57 45.22
N ILE A 322 11.00 -61.51 44.97
CA ILE A 322 10.48 -60.14 44.81
C ILE A 322 9.44 -60.13 43.68
N ASN A 323 8.21 -59.77 44.01
CA ASN A 323 7.12 -59.73 43.04
C ASN A 323 7.40 -58.70 41.92
N PRO A 324 7.52 -59.12 40.64
CA PRO A 324 7.79 -58.20 39.53
C PRO A 324 6.69 -57.13 39.38
N ALA A 325 5.43 -57.45 39.69
CA ALA A 325 4.36 -56.48 39.61
C ALA A 325 4.47 -55.39 40.69
N HIS A 326 4.95 -55.71 41.90
CA HIS A 326 5.23 -54.70 42.93
C HIS A 326 6.45 -53.86 42.57
N THR A 327 7.49 -54.46 41.99
CA THR A 327 8.68 -53.74 41.49
C THR A 327 8.32 -52.71 40.42
N ILE A 328 7.60 -53.13 39.39
CA ILE A 328 7.14 -52.28 38.27
C ILE A 328 6.19 -51.19 38.80
N SER A 329 5.22 -51.56 39.64
CA SER A 329 4.28 -50.61 40.25
C SER A 329 4.97 -49.56 41.11
N ALA A 330 5.96 -49.95 41.93
CA ALA A 330 6.76 -49.01 42.71
C ALA A 330 7.55 -48.07 41.81
N ALA A 331 8.21 -48.58 40.76
CA ALA A 331 8.97 -47.79 39.81
C ALA A 331 8.08 -46.74 39.11
N LEU A 332 6.88 -47.13 38.68
CA LEU A 332 5.90 -46.22 38.06
C LEU A 332 5.30 -45.21 39.06
N CYS A 333 5.08 -45.63 40.33
CA CYS A 333 4.62 -44.74 41.40
C CYS A 333 5.66 -43.64 41.70
N TYR A 334 6.95 -43.99 41.80
CA TYR A 334 8.04 -43.02 41.95
C TYR A 334 8.30 -42.19 40.68
N ALA A 335 8.21 -42.77 39.47
CA ALA A 335 8.32 -42.02 38.22
C ALA A 335 7.22 -40.95 38.10
N THR A 336 5.98 -41.29 38.45
CA THR A 336 4.86 -40.35 38.50
C THR A 336 5.11 -39.24 39.53
N GLN A 337 5.62 -39.59 40.72
CA GLN A 337 5.97 -38.61 41.74
C GLN A 337 7.07 -37.65 41.26
N LEU A 338 8.14 -38.18 40.65
CA LEU A 338 9.22 -37.37 40.10
C LEU A 338 8.69 -36.43 39.01
N VAL A 339 7.92 -36.94 38.04
CA VAL A 339 7.33 -36.13 36.95
C VAL A 339 6.44 -35.00 37.49
N ASN A 340 5.64 -35.25 38.52
CA ASN A 340 4.82 -34.25 39.19
C ASN A 340 5.65 -33.20 39.97
N ILE A 341 6.83 -33.56 40.48
CA ILE A 341 7.75 -32.60 41.11
C ILE A 341 8.53 -31.80 40.06
N LEU A 342 8.99 -32.45 38.99
CA LEU A 342 9.69 -31.81 37.87
C LEU A 342 8.80 -30.78 37.17
N SER A 343 7.53 -31.12 36.91
CA SER A 343 6.56 -30.19 36.31
C SER A 343 6.34 -28.94 37.19
N HIS A 344 6.28 -29.11 38.52
CA HIS A 344 6.19 -28.01 39.46
C HIS A 344 7.47 -27.14 39.51
N ILE A 345 8.66 -27.75 39.54
CA ILE A 345 9.94 -27.01 39.54
C ILE A 345 10.10 -26.23 38.22
N LEU A 346 9.78 -26.86 37.09
CA LEU A 346 9.90 -26.27 35.75
C LEU A 346 8.80 -25.26 35.42
N ASP A 347 7.70 -25.23 36.19
CA ASP A 347 6.49 -24.42 35.95
C ASP A 347 5.84 -24.77 34.59
N VAL A 348 5.65 -26.07 34.36
CA VAL A 348 5.05 -26.63 33.15
C VAL A 348 3.80 -27.42 33.52
N ASN A 349 2.64 -27.00 33.03
CA ASN A 349 1.40 -27.75 33.22
C ASN A 349 1.45 -29.08 32.45
N LEU A 350 1.05 -30.18 33.10
CA LEU A 350 1.02 -31.51 32.47
C LEU A 350 -0.31 -31.74 31.74
N PRO A 351 -0.31 -32.34 30.53
CA PRO A 351 -1.52 -32.53 29.72
C PRO A 351 -2.47 -33.61 30.27
N LYS A 352 -1.98 -34.58 31.05
CA LYS A 352 -2.80 -35.64 31.66
C LYS A 352 -2.72 -35.57 33.19
N LYS A 353 -3.87 -35.70 33.88
CA LYS A 353 -3.88 -35.75 35.35
C LYS A 353 -3.52 -37.16 35.79
N LEU A 354 -2.45 -37.32 36.58
CA LEU A 354 -2.04 -38.63 37.11
C LEU A 354 -1.53 -38.51 38.54
N CYS A 355 -2.25 -39.14 39.47
CA CYS A 355 -1.87 -39.23 40.88
C CYS A 355 -0.92 -40.40 41.09
N ASN A 356 0.13 -40.21 41.89
CA ASN A 356 1.12 -41.25 42.20
C ASN A 356 0.46 -42.53 42.76
N SER A 357 -0.61 -42.36 43.55
CA SER A 357 -1.38 -43.44 44.17
C SER A 357 -2.00 -44.44 43.19
N VAL A 358 -2.13 -44.09 41.90
CA VAL A 358 -2.72 -44.98 40.87
C VAL A 358 -1.94 -46.29 40.74
N PHE A 359 -0.61 -46.25 40.86
CA PHE A 359 0.23 -47.46 40.80
C PHE A 359 0.49 -48.09 42.19
N CYS A 360 0.14 -47.40 43.27
CA CYS A 360 0.43 -47.84 44.64
C CYS A 360 -0.80 -48.50 45.34
N GLY A 361 -1.86 -48.83 44.59
CA GLY A 361 -3.08 -49.49 45.07
C GLY A 361 -3.15 -50.99 44.76
N ASP A 362 -4.37 -51.54 44.74
CA ASP A 362 -4.63 -52.92 44.31
C ASP A 362 -4.24 -53.15 42.83
N ASN A 363 -4.00 -54.41 42.47
CA ASN A 363 -3.61 -54.81 41.12
C ASN A 363 -4.57 -54.25 40.04
N LEU A 364 -4.11 -53.28 39.25
CA LEU A 364 -4.83 -52.77 38.09
C LEU A 364 -4.98 -53.84 37.01
N THR A 365 -6.13 -53.88 36.35
CA THR A 365 -6.35 -54.66 35.12
C THR A 365 -5.40 -54.20 34.01
N ARG A 366 -5.07 -55.09 33.05
CA ARG A 366 -4.18 -54.76 31.90
C ARG A 366 -4.59 -53.45 31.22
N TYR A 367 -5.89 -53.25 30.99
CA TYR A 367 -6.44 -52.01 30.42
C TYR A 367 -6.14 -50.76 31.27
N ARG A 368 -6.52 -50.75 32.55
CA ARG A 368 -6.32 -49.58 33.43
C ARG A 368 -4.84 -49.27 33.64
N PHE A 369 -4.02 -50.31 33.78
CA PHE A 369 -2.57 -50.18 33.88
C PHE A 369 -1.98 -49.54 32.61
N THR A 370 -2.30 -50.06 31.43
CA THR A 370 -1.80 -49.54 30.15
C THR A 370 -2.22 -48.08 29.93
N ARG A 371 -3.49 -47.74 30.21
CA ARG A 371 -3.99 -46.36 30.13
C ARG A 371 -3.24 -45.42 31.10
N ALA A 372 -2.92 -45.87 32.31
CA ALA A 372 -2.15 -45.09 33.28
C ALA A 372 -0.68 -44.89 32.85
N VAL A 373 -0.01 -45.93 32.33
CA VAL A 373 1.37 -45.84 31.82
C VAL A 373 1.44 -44.92 30.59
N ASN A 374 0.47 -44.99 29.67
CA ASN A 374 0.42 -44.06 28.54
C ASN A 374 0.25 -42.61 29.01
N LYS A 375 -0.64 -42.31 29.97
CA LYS A 375 -0.78 -40.97 30.57
C LYS A 375 0.54 -40.47 31.18
N LEU A 376 1.26 -41.33 31.89
CA LEU A 376 2.57 -41.01 32.47
C LEU A 376 3.59 -40.65 31.37
N ASN A 377 3.66 -41.48 30.31
CA ASN A 377 4.59 -41.26 29.21
C ASN A 377 4.26 -39.99 28.41
N THR A 378 2.98 -39.61 28.24
CA THR A 378 2.58 -38.33 27.63
C THR A 378 3.09 -37.15 28.43
N ASN A 379 2.94 -37.21 29.76
CA ASN A 379 3.45 -36.18 30.67
C ASN A 379 4.99 -36.10 30.62
N ILE A 380 5.68 -37.23 30.55
CA ILE A 380 7.16 -37.28 30.42
C ILE A 380 7.60 -36.63 29.11
N LEU A 381 7.04 -37.05 27.97
CA LEU A 381 7.38 -36.47 26.66
C LEU A 381 7.09 -34.97 26.60
N HIS A 382 5.95 -34.53 27.13
CA HIS A 382 5.61 -33.11 27.23
C HIS A 382 6.66 -32.31 28.03
N LEU A 383 7.18 -32.86 29.14
CA LEU A 383 8.30 -32.25 29.86
C LEU A 383 9.59 -32.26 29.02
N CYS A 384 9.91 -33.37 28.33
CA CYS A 384 11.07 -33.46 27.44
C CYS A 384 11.04 -32.38 26.34
N PHE A 385 9.91 -32.20 25.66
CA PHE A 385 9.73 -31.15 24.66
C PHE A 385 9.81 -29.74 25.28
N SER A 386 9.20 -29.52 26.45
CA SER A 386 9.31 -28.23 27.16
C SER A 386 10.77 -27.85 27.45
N GLN A 387 11.62 -28.84 27.74
CA GLN A 387 13.04 -28.65 28.04
C GLN A 387 13.95 -28.90 26.82
N HIS A 388 13.43 -28.91 25.59
CA HIS A 388 14.20 -29.12 24.35
C HIS A 388 15.20 -30.29 24.46
N VAL A 389 14.72 -31.44 24.93
CA VAL A 389 15.39 -32.73 24.72
C VAL A 389 15.27 -33.08 23.23
N ASP A 390 16.31 -33.69 22.68
CA ASP A 390 16.34 -34.11 21.28
C ASP A 390 15.30 -35.20 21.00
N SER A 391 14.40 -34.95 20.04
CA SER A 391 13.32 -35.87 19.66
C SER A 391 13.86 -37.21 19.13
N GLU A 392 15.06 -37.24 18.53
CA GLU A 392 15.68 -38.48 18.03
C GLU A 392 16.06 -39.45 19.17
N LEU A 393 16.16 -38.97 20.42
CA LEU A 393 16.46 -39.78 21.59
C LEU A 393 15.20 -40.26 22.33
N LEU A 394 14.03 -39.68 22.01
CA LEU A 394 12.78 -39.92 22.75
C LEU A 394 11.98 -41.05 22.12
N HIS A 395 11.34 -41.87 22.96
CA HIS A 395 10.45 -42.94 22.49
C HIS A 395 9.14 -42.97 23.30
N PRO A 396 7.95 -43.07 22.68
CA PRO A 396 6.64 -43.06 23.35
C PRO A 396 6.43 -44.04 24.50
N HIS A 397 7.24 -45.09 24.60
CA HIS A 397 7.08 -46.14 25.60
C HIS A 397 8.21 -46.20 26.64
N HIS A 398 9.34 -45.51 26.44
CA HIS A 398 10.49 -45.62 27.33
C HIS A 398 10.41 -44.69 28.55
N THR A 399 9.57 -45.04 29.53
CA THR A 399 9.25 -44.23 30.73
C THR A 399 10.50 -43.63 31.42
N LEU A 400 11.35 -44.46 32.02
CA LEU A 400 12.51 -43.95 32.78
C LEU A 400 13.64 -43.42 31.88
N ARG A 401 13.82 -43.98 30.68
CA ARG A 401 14.88 -43.56 29.73
C ARG A 401 14.66 -42.12 29.24
N ASN A 402 13.42 -41.76 28.93
CA ASN A 402 13.07 -40.38 28.56
C ASN A 402 13.34 -39.41 29.72
N ILE A 403 13.05 -39.81 30.97
CA ILE A 403 13.39 -39.01 32.16
C ILE A 403 14.91 -38.87 32.29
N MET A 404 15.71 -39.92 32.05
CA MET A 404 17.18 -39.81 32.05
C MET A 404 17.69 -38.79 31.02
N PHE A 405 17.12 -38.73 29.82
CA PHE A 405 17.49 -37.72 28.83
C PHE A 405 17.08 -36.30 29.25
N LEU A 406 15.89 -36.14 29.85
CA LEU A 406 15.41 -34.87 30.40
C LEU A 406 16.36 -34.31 31.47
N VAL A 407 16.72 -35.13 32.46
CA VAL A 407 17.53 -34.70 33.63
C VAL A 407 19.04 -34.87 33.43
N SER A 408 19.47 -35.33 32.25
CA SER A 408 20.88 -35.53 31.93
C SER A 408 21.70 -34.24 32.09
N PRO A 409 22.90 -34.28 32.70
CA PRO A 409 23.83 -33.15 32.71
C PRO A 409 24.22 -32.66 31.30
N ALA A 410 24.04 -33.48 30.26
CA ALA A 410 24.23 -33.07 28.87
C ALA A 410 23.12 -32.13 28.35
N ASN A 411 21.93 -32.15 28.96
CA ASN A 411 20.81 -31.29 28.57
C ASN A 411 21.03 -29.83 29.01
N LYS A 412 21.62 -29.03 28.11
CA LYS A 412 21.86 -27.60 28.33
C LYS A 412 20.57 -26.77 28.44
N ASN A 413 19.42 -27.30 28.03
CA ASN A 413 18.14 -26.60 28.04
C ASN A 413 17.29 -26.88 29.30
N LEU A 414 17.74 -27.75 30.21
CA LEU A 414 17.04 -28.00 31.48
C LEU A 414 16.87 -26.73 32.32
N GLY A 415 15.65 -26.48 32.81
CA GLY A 415 15.26 -25.28 33.56
C GLY A 415 14.70 -24.15 32.68
N ARG A 416 14.76 -24.27 31.35
CA ARG A 416 14.34 -23.25 30.38
C ARG A 416 12.87 -22.87 30.57
N THR A 417 12.60 -21.57 30.42
CA THR A 417 11.25 -21.00 30.28
C THR A 417 11.10 -20.43 28.87
N GLY A 418 10.01 -20.76 28.19
CA GLY A 418 9.71 -20.23 26.86
C GLY A 418 8.78 -21.15 26.05
N PRO A 419 8.39 -20.74 24.84
CA PRO A 419 7.62 -21.59 23.94
C PRO A 419 8.40 -22.85 23.53
N PHE A 420 7.66 -23.92 23.27
CA PHE A 420 8.13 -25.17 22.71
C PHE A 420 7.09 -25.73 21.74
N GLU A 421 7.51 -26.68 20.93
CA GLU A 421 6.66 -27.41 20.00
C GLU A 421 6.67 -28.89 20.42
N VAL A 422 5.52 -29.56 20.28
CA VAL A 422 5.37 -31.00 20.50
C VAL A 422 5.43 -31.67 19.13
N SER A 423 6.18 -32.76 19.00
CA SER A 423 6.24 -33.52 17.75
C SER A 423 4.97 -34.34 17.57
N ALA A 424 4.19 -34.03 16.53
CA ALA A 424 2.94 -34.72 16.21
C ALA A 424 3.17 -36.23 16.00
N ASP A 425 4.24 -36.63 15.31
CA ASP A 425 4.55 -38.05 15.05
C ASP A 425 4.73 -38.86 16.36
N LEU A 426 5.30 -38.25 17.40
CA LEU A 426 5.44 -38.85 18.73
C LEU A 426 4.13 -38.83 19.53
N GLU A 427 3.26 -37.85 19.32
CA GLU A 427 1.94 -37.75 19.94
C GLU A 427 0.96 -38.79 19.37
N ASP A 428 0.91 -38.93 18.04
CA ASP A 428 0.13 -39.96 17.34
C ASP A 428 0.59 -41.38 17.74
N SER A 429 1.90 -41.57 17.94
CA SER A 429 2.46 -42.83 18.45
C SER A 429 2.11 -43.15 19.92
N MET A 430 1.46 -42.24 20.63
CA MET A 430 0.86 -42.47 21.95
C MET A 430 -0.61 -42.88 21.90
N GLU A 431 -1.28 -42.74 20.75
CA GLU A 431 -2.69 -43.02 20.63
C GLU A 431 -2.97 -44.50 20.93
N PHE A 432 -3.98 -44.75 21.76
CA PHE A 432 -4.30 -46.08 22.23
C PHE A 432 -5.03 -46.84 21.13
N VAL A 433 -4.29 -47.56 20.30
CA VAL A 433 -4.88 -48.61 19.45
C VAL A 433 -5.46 -49.68 20.37
N GLU A 434 -6.78 -49.79 20.39
CA GLU A 434 -7.46 -50.87 21.12
C GLU A 434 -6.98 -52.22 20.59
N PRO A 435 -6.59 -53.16 21.46
CA PRO A 435 -6.56 -54.56 21.06
C PRO A 435 -7.99 -54.96 20.73
N GLU A 436 -8.27 -55.39 19.49
CA GLU A 436 -9.52 -56.09 19.20
C GLU A 436 -9.57 -57.36 20.06
N GLU A 437 -10.33 -57.32 21.16
CA GLU A 437 -10.58 -58.51 21.97
C GLU A 437 -11.54 -59.44 21.25
N ALA A 438 -10.96 -60.42 20.56
CA ALA A 438 -11.65 -61.65 20.18
C ALA A 438 -11.91 -62.51 21.43
N GLY A 439 -12.94 -62.19 22.21
CA GLY A 439 -13.34 -62.99 23.39
C GLY A 439 -14.60 -62.43 24.08
N PRO A 440 -15.46 -63.28 24.66
CA PRO A 440 -16.77 -62.84 25.12
C PRO A 440 -16.75 -62.10 26.47
N VAL A 441 -17.69 -61.16 26.58
CA VAL A 441 -18.10 -60.48 27.81
C VAL A 441 -18.30 -61.47 28.96
N GLU A 442 -17.52 -61.29 30.03
CA GLU A 442 -17.90 -61.71 31.38
C GLU A 442 -18.10 -60.44 32.23
N GLU A 443 -19.24 -60.40 32.89
CA GLU A 443 -19.84 -59.23 33.54
C GLU A 443 -19.45 -59.22 35.03
N SER A 444 -18.96 -58.08 35.56
CA SER A 444 -19.21 -57.58 36.93
C SER A 444 -18.17 -56.53 37.34
N GLY A 445 -18.65 -55.32 37.65
CA GLY A 445 -17.80 -54.23 38.14
C GLY A 445 -18.22 -52.88 37.56
N ASP A 446 -19.34 -52.34 38.04
CA ASP A 446 -19.76 -50.95 37.78
C ASP A 446 -18.84 -49.97 38.53
N GLU A 447 -17.56 -49.92 38.14
CA GLU A 447 -16.69 -48.82 38.48
C GLU A 447 -16.90 -47.70 37.46
N VAL A 448 -17.67 -46.70 37.86
CA VAL A 448 -17.77 -45.41 37.18
C VAL A 448 -16.37 -44.81 37.07
N VAL A 449 -15.72 -45.03 35.93
CA VAL A 449 -14.51 -44.31 35.53
C VAL A 449 -14.93 -42.85 35.38
N THR A 450 -14.66 -42.07 36.43
CA THR A 450 -14.95 -40.65 36.48
C THR A 450 -13.94 -39.94 35.58
N ASP A 451 -14.26 -39.88 34.29
CA ASP A 451 -13.45 -39.26 33.27
C ASP A 451 -13.59 -37.73 33.36
N GLU A 452 -13.01 -37.13 34.42
CA GLU A 452 -12.81 -35.67 34.54
C GLU A 452 -11.71 -35.15 33.56
N GLU A 453 -11.70 -35.68 32.35
CA GLU A 453 -10.74 -35.41 31.28
C GLU A 453 -11.40 -35.01 29.95
N THR A 454 -12.50 -34.26 30.00
CA THR A 454 -12.99 -33.53 28.80
C THR A 454 -13.54 -32.12 29.04
N ASP A 455 -13.71 -31.66 30.28
CA ASP A 455 -14.29 -30.34 30.58
C ASP A 455 -13.26 -29.21 30.77
N LEU A 456 -12.39 -29.04 29.77
CA LEU A 456 -11.52 -27.85 29.63
C LEU A 456 -11.43 -27.33 28.17
N GLY A 457 -12.20 -27.92 27.24
CA GLY A 457 -12.11 -27.66 25.80
C GLY A 457 -13.14 -26.69 25.21
N THR A 458 -14.28 -26.47 25.86
CA THR A 458 -15.44 -25.78 25.23
C THR A 458 -15.70 -24.37 25.80
N ASP A 459 -15.24 -24.09 27.01
CA ASP A 459 -15.54 -22.83 27.72
C ASP A 459 -14.58 -21.68 27.39
N TRP A 460 -13.43 -21.96 26.75
CA TRP A 460 -12.51 -20.92 26.29
C TRP A 460 -12.96 -20.20 25.01
N GLU A 461 -13.80 -20.83 24.18
CA GLU A 461 -14.42 -20.19 23.02
C GLU A 461 -15.75 -19.48 23.37
N THR A 462 -16.40 -19.90 24.46
CA THR A 462 -17.67 -19.31 24.90
C THR A 462 -17.42 -18.07 25.76
N VAL A 463 -16.92 -17.00 25.13
CA VAL A 463 -16.98 -15.66 25.73
C VAL A 463 -18.45 -15.40 26.11
N PRO A 464 -18.77 -15.04 27.37
CA PRO A 464 -20.14 -14.71 27.74
C PRO A 464 -20.66 -13.64 26.80
N SER A 465 -21.65 -13.99 25.96
CA SER A 465 -22.23 -13.05 25.00
C SER A 465 -22.51 -11.76 25.74
N PRO A 466 -22.02 -10.59 25.26
CA PRO A 466 -22.24 -9.35 25.96
C PRO A 466 -23.74 -9.18 26.10
N ARG A 467 -24.25 -9.36 27.32
CA ARG A 467 -25.52 -8.76 27.69
C ARG A 467 -25.23 -7.28 27.60
N PHE A 468 -25.56 -6.72 26.43
CA PHE A 468 -25.65 -5.29 26.24
C PHE A 468 -26.38 -4.77 27.47
N CYS A 469 -25.69 -3.98 28.29
CA CYS A 469 -26.40 -3.22 29.29
C CYS A 469 -27.37 -2.36 28.49
N ASP A 470 -28.66 -2.69 28.58
CA ASP A 470 -29.70 -1.99 27.86
C ASP A 470 -29.53 -0.49 28.15
N ILE A 471 -29.06 0.24 27.14
CA ILE A 471 -29.03 1.69 27.19
C ILE A 471 -30.50 2.06 27.45
N PRO A 472 -30.85 2.76 28.54
CA PRO A 472 -32.23 2.99 28.89
C PRO A 472 -32.86 3.97 27.90
N SER A 473 -33.30 3.43 26.77
CA SER A 473 -34.15 4.08 25.80
C SER A 473 -35.51 4.25 26.44
N GLN A 474 -35.68 5.38 27.14
CA GLN A 474 -36.98 5.78 27.66
C GLN A 474 -37.99 5.83 26.52
N PRO A 475 -39.10 5.07 26.57
CA PRO A 475 -40.24 5.40 25.75
C PRO A 475 -40.76 6.77 26.17
N MET A 476 -40.99 7.63 25.19
CA MET A 476 -41.55 8.96 25.42
C MET A 476 -43.07 8.82 25.62
N ASP A 477 -43.50 8.42 26.82
CA ASP A 477 -44.92 8.38 27.14
C ASP A 477 -45.44 9.78 27.50
N LEU A 478 -46.50 10.17 26.78
CA LEU A 478 -47.19 11.44 26.98
C LEU A 478 -48.08 11.37 28.22
N SER A 479 -47.83 12.29 29.16
CA SER A 479 -48.83 12.82 30.11
C SER A 479 -49.34 11.89 31.21
N GLN A 480 -48.92 12.13 32.46
CA GLN A 480 -49.86 12.58 33.50
C GLN A 480 -49.18 13.17 34.75
N SER A 481 -49.95 13.95 35.49
CA SER A 481 -49.51 14.75 36.65
C SER A 481 -49.43 13.92 37.93
N GLY A 482 -48.47 14.21 38.80
CA GLY A 482 -48.36 13.60 40.13
C GLY A 482 -47.26 14.24 40.96
N MET A 483 -47.62 15.09 41.93
CA MET A 483 -46.65 15.69 42.86
C MET A 483 -46.29 14.70 43.97
N GLN A 484 -45.00 14.55 44.28
CA GLN A 484 -44.54 14.38 45.66
C GLN A 484 -43.08 14.79 45.83
N ALA A 485 -42.74 15.21 47.05
CA ALA A 485 -41.46 15.84 47.40
C ALA A 485 -40.68 15.00 48.44
N SER A 486 -39.55 15.57 48.89
CA SER A 486 -38.57 15.04 49.88
C SER A 486 -37.53 14.05 49.34
N GLN A 487 -36.24 14.07 49.68
CA GLN A 487 -35.22 15.03 50.18
C GLN A 487 -33.90 14.18 50.29
N PRO A 488 -32.69 14.74 50.52
CA PRO A 488 -31.46 14.21 49.91
C PRO A 488 -30.43 13.61 50.88
N VAL A 489 -29.47 12.87 50.30
CA VAL A 489 -28.05 12.80 50.71
C VAL A 489 -27.23 12.74 49.40
N GLY A 490 -26.09 13.41 49.21
CA GLY A 490 -25.35 14.25 50.15
C GLY A 490 -23.85 13.92 50.17
N ASN A 491 -23.15 14.07 49.03
CA ASN A 491 -21.84 14.77 49.02
C ASN A 491 -21.34 15.05 47.60
N ALA A 492 -20.72 16.22 47.44
CA ALA A 492 -20.12 16.69 46.20
C ALA A 492 -18.59 16.71 46.31
N GLY A 493 -17.90 16.70 45.16
CA GLY A 493 -16.48 17.10 45.08
C GLY A 493 -15.69 16.44 43.97
N GLY A 494 -15.30 17.21 42.94
CA GLY A 494 -14.20 16.83 42.04
C GLY A 494 -14.52 16.85 40.53
N MET A 495 -14.71 18.04 39.95
CA MET A 495 -14.68 18.23 38.50
C MET A 495 -13.25 18.06 37.95
N ILE A 496 -13.06 17.32 36.84
CA ILE A 496 -12.25 17.79 35.68
C ILE A 496 -12.87 17.23 34.39
N SER A 497 -12.82 18.01 33.30
CA SER A 497 -13.65 17.87 32.11
C SER A 497 -13.19 16.87 31.04
N SER A 498 -14.18 16.40 30.29
CA SER A 498 -14.11 15.76 28.97
C SER A 498 -13.30 16.55 27.93
N ALA A 499 -12.61 15.84 27.02
CA ALA A 499 -12.54 16.19 25.58
C ALA A 499 -11.78 15.14 24.74
N ALA A 500 -12.51 14.26 24.04
CA ALA A 500 -12.07 13.62 22.81
C ALA A 500 -13.31 13.23 21.99
N ALA A 501 -13.77 14.15 21.14
CA ALA A 501 -14.99 13.97 20.36
C ALA A 501 -14.70 13.48 18.93
N SER A 502 -15.64 12.69 18.41
CA SER A 502 -16.15 12.74 17.03
C SER A 502 -15.16 12.93 15.87
N VAL A 503 -14.87 11.84 15.14
CA VAL A 503 -14.20 11.91 13.83
C VAL A 503 -14.85 10.99 12.78
N THR A 504 -16.17 11.08 12.58
CA THR A 504 -16.89 10.43 11.45
C THR A 504 -18.22 11.11 11.12
N SER A 505 -18.20 12.28 10.49
CA SER A 505 -19.27 12.77 9.58
C SER A 505 -18.89 14.11 8.96
N TRP A 506 -18.15 14.11 7.83
CA TRP A 506 -17.87 15.33 7.05
C TRP A 506 -17.94 15.10 5.53
N PHE A 507 -18.74 14.12 5.09
CA PHE A 507 -19.01 13.82 3.68
C PHE A 507 -20.46 13.40 3.44
N ARG A 508 -21.45 14.26 3.78
CA ARG A 508 -22.84 14.07 3.31
C ARG A 508 -23.74 15.32 3.27
N ALA A 509 -23.20 16.49 2.99
CA ALA A 509 -23.99 17.72 2.91
C ALA A 509 -23.52 18.71 1.82
N TYR A 510 -23.49 18.29 0.55
CA TYR A 510 -23.48 19.25 -0.58
C TYR A 510 -23.98 18.70 -1.94
N THR A 511 -25.10 17.96 -1.95
CA THR A 511 -25.90 17.74 -3.18
C THR A 511 -27.38 17.72 -2.82
N GLY A 512 -28.07 18.84 -3.05
CA GLY A 512 -29.52 18.95 -2.91
C GLY A 512 -30.03 20.15 -3.68
N GLN A 513 -30.90 19.89 -4.66
CA GLN A 513 -31.68 20.84 -5.47
C GLN A 513 -30.89 21.71 -6.48
N ARG A 514 -30.86 21.23 -7.72
CA ARG A 514 -31.88 21.66 -8.68
C ARG A 514 -32.78 20.49 -9.04
#